data_AF-A0A8S0FXZ4-F1
#
_entry.id   AF-A0A8S0FXZ4-F1
#
_cell.length_a   1.000
_cell.length_b   1.000
_cell.length_c   1.000
_cell.angle_alpha   90.00
_cell.angle_beta   90.00
_cell.angle_gamma   90.00
#
_symmetry.space_group_name_H-M   'P 1'
#
loop_
_entity.id
_entity.type
_entity.pdbx_description
1 polymer ?
#
loop_
_entity_poly.entity_id
_entity_poly.type
_entity_poly.pdbx_seq_one_letter_code
_entity_poly.pdbx_strand_id
1 'polypeptide(L)'
;MLASAFDSAGQRCSALRVLCLQDEIADHTLKMLRGAMAECRMGNPGRLTTDIGPVIDSEAKANIERHIQTMRSKGRQVFQAVRENSEDAREWQSGTFVAPTLIELDDFAELQKEVFGPVLHVVRYNRNQLPELIEQINASGYGLTLGVHTRIDNPETIAQVTGSAHVGNLYVNRNMVGAVVGVQPFGGEGLSGTGPKAGGPLYLYRLLANRPESALAVTLARQDAEYPVDAQLKAALTQPLNALREWAANRPELQALCTQYGELAQAGTQRLLPGPTGERNTWTLLPRERVLCIADDEQDALTQLAAVLAVGSQVLWPVADGYIPPSPDNALHRQLVKALPSAVSERIQLAKAENITAQPFDAVIFHGDSDQLRALCEAVAARDGAIVSVQGFARGESNILLERLYIERSLSVNTAAAGGNASLMTIG
;
A
#
# COMPACT_ATOMS: atom_id res chain seq x y z
N MET A 1 13.38 -12.83 -10.20
CA MET A 1 14.34 -12.58 -9.09
C MET A 1 15.45 -11.63 -9.54
N LEU A 2 16.41 -12.05 -10.39
CA LEU A 2 17.49 -11.20 -10.91
C LEU A 2 17.03 -9.82 -11.39
N ALA A 3 16.13 -9.79 -12.39
CA ALA A 3 15.64 -8.55 -12.97
C ALA A 3 14.97 -7.64 -11.93
N SER A 4 14.25 -8.20 -10.95
CA SER A 4 13.62 -7.38 -9.92
C SER A 4 14.62 -6.79 -8.92
N ALA A 5 15.72 -7.48 -8.63
CA ALA A 5 16.70 -7.02 -7.65
C ALA A 5 17.76 -6.08 -8.24
N PHE A 6 18.21 -6.36 -9.47
CA PHE A 6 19.43 -5.77 -10.01
C PHE A 6 19.24 -4.93 -11.28
N ASP A 7 18.09 -4.99 -11.94
CA ASP A 7 17.80 -4.06 -13.05
C ASP A 7 17.93 -2.62 -12.55
N SER A 8 18.49 -1.75 -13.40
CA SER A 8 18.81 -0.34 -13.05
C SER A 8 19.69 -0.23 -11.80
N ALA A 9 20.57 -1.22 -11.56
CA ALA A 9 21.39 -1.35 -10.35
C ALA A 9 20.55 -1.32 -9.06
N GLY A 10 19.33 -1.86 -9.09
CA GLY A 10 18.42 -1.87 -7.94
C GLY A 10 17.91 -0.48 -7.54
N GLN A 11 18.09 0.54 -8.39
CA GLN A 11 17.64 1.92 -8.14
C GLN A 11 16.19 2.13 -8.61
N ARG A 12 15.32 1.17 -8.29
CA ARG A 12 13.87 1.27 -8.47
C ARG A 12 13.22 1.18 -7.10
N CYS A 13 12.22 2.00 -6.82
CA CYS A 13 11.43 1.86 -5.60
C CYS A 13 10.74 0.48 -5.51
N SER A 14 10.43 -0.11 -6.66
CA SER A 14 9.84 -1.47 -6.78
C SER A 14 10.86 -2.61 -6.76
N ALA A 15 12.16 -2.32 -6.60
CA ALA A 15 13.18 -3.35 -6.64
C ALA A 15 13.00 -4.37 -5.50
N LEU A 16 13.29 -5.63 -5.79
CA LEU A 16 13.25 -6.72 -4.83
C LEU A 16 14.38 -6.55 -3.80
N ARG A 17 14.01 -6.19 -2.56
CA ARG A 17 14.97 -6.00 -1.45
C ARG A 17 15.21 -7.26 -0.65
N VAL A 18 14.17 -8.06 -0.43
CA VAL A 18 14.21 -9.30 0.35
C VAL A 18 13.51 -10.41 -0.41
N LEU A 19 14.23 -11.49 -0.68
CA LEU A 19 13.71 -12.73 -1.25
C LEU A 19 13.51 -13.75 -0.12
N CYS A 20 12.27 -14.12 0.15
CA CYS A 20 11.94 -15.14 1.13
C CYS A 20 11.83 -16.51 0.43
N LEU A 21 12.66 -17.47 0.82
CA LEU A 21 12.70 -18.81 0.23
C LEU A 21 12.24 -19.86 1.23
N GLN A 22 11.37 -20.77 0.78
CA GLN A 22 11.00 -21.93 1.59
C GLN A 22 12.23 -22.83 1.77
N ASP A 23 12.45 -23.34 2.99
CA ASP A 23 13.67 -24.07 3.35
C ASP A 23 14.05 -25.19 2.38
N GLU A 24 13.08 -25.94 1.89
CA GLU A 24 13.27 -27.12 1.04
C GLU A 24 13.82 -26.78 -0.36
N ILE A 25 13.61 -25.54 -0.84
CA ILE A 25 14.08 -25.10 -2.16
C ILE A 25 15.26 -24.14 -2.09
N ALA A 26 15.55 -23.58 -0.92
CA ALA A 26 16.42 -22.42 -0.78
C ALA A 26 17.85 -22.69 -1.30
N ASP A 27 18.48 -23.81 -0.96
CA ASP A 27 19.86 -24.11 -1.40
C ASP A 27 19.96 -24.26 -2.91
N HIS A 28 19.01 -24.96 -3.52
CA HIS A 28 18.97 -25.15 -4.97
C HIS A 28 18.75 -23.80 -5.69
N THR A 29 17.78 -23.01 -5.23
CA THR A 29 17.48 -21.70 -5.80
C THR A 29 18.65 -20.73 -5.63
N LEU A 30 19.30 -20.70 -4.46
CA LEU A 30 20.46 -19.86 -4.20
C LEU A 30 21.65 -20.23 -5.09
N LYS A 31 21.91 -21.52 -5.29
CA LYS A 31 22.96 -21.96 -6.22
C LYS A 31 22.71 -21.45 -7.64
N MET A 32 21.49 -21.61 -8.13
CA MET A 32 21.10 -21.13 -9.46
C MET A 32 21.18 -19.60 -9.56
N LEU A 33 20.71 -18.89 -8.54
CA LEU A 33 20.73 -17.43 -8.49
C LEU A 33 22.16 -16.88 -8.47
N ARG A 34 23.06 -17.45 -7.67
CA ARG A 34 24.49 -17.08 -7.65
C ARG A 34 25.16 -17.30 -9.00
N GLY A 35 24.88 -18.44 -9.65
CA GLY A 35 25.37 -18.70 -11.01
C GLY A 35 24.87 -17.66 -12.01
N ALA A 36 23.57 -17.36 -11.99
CA ALA A 36 23.00 -16.38 -12.90
C ALA A 36 23.46 -14.94 -12.62
N MET A 37 23.74 -14.59 -11.35
CA MET A 37 24.38 -13.31 -10.99
C MET A 37 25.79 -13.18 -11.59
N ALA A 38 26.58 -14.26 -11.59
CA ALA A 38 27.94 -14.26 -12.12
C ALA A 38 28.00 -14.05 -13.65
N GLU A 39 26.90 -14.30 -14.36
CA GLU A 39 26.80 -14.06 -15.80
C GLU A 39 26.43 -12.60 -16.15
N CYS A 40 25.93 -11.81 -15.19
CA CYS A 40 25.55 -10.42 -15.43
C CYS A 40 26.77 -9.54 -15.74
N ARG A 41 26.69 -8.78 -16.84
CA ARG A 41 27.72 -7.81 -17.23
C ARG A 41 27.40 -6.44 -16.64
N MET A 42 28.27 -5.96 -15.75
CA MET A 42 28.19 -4.63 -15.17
C MET A 42 29.11 -3.67 -15.93
N GLY A 43 28.63 -2.49 -16.34
CA GLY A 43 29.45 -1.55 -17.12
C GLY A 43 28.70 -0.32 -17.63
N ASN A 44 29.26 0.36 -18.64
CA ASN A 44 28.63 1.54 -19.24
C ASN A 44 27.26 1.19 -19.90
N PRO A 45 26.16 1.85 -19.50
CA PRO A 45 24.82 1.56 -20.02
C PRO A 45 24.62 1.97 -21.49
N GLY A 46 25.56 2.71 -22.09
CA GLY A 46 25.57 2.98 -23.53
C GLY A 46 25.89 1.76 -24.40
N ARG A 47 26.31 0.64 -23.79
CA ARG A 47 26.60 -0.62 -24.49
C ARG A 47 25.39 -1.55 -24.36
N LEU A 48 24.89 -2.07 -25.47
CA LEU A 48 23.76 -3.03 -25.50
C LEU A 48 24.03 -4.31 -24.67
N THR A 49 25.29 -4.64 -24.45
CA THR A 49 25.71 -5.84 -23.71
C THR A 49 25.76 -5.64 -22.20
N THR A 50 25.55 -4.42 -21.71
CA THR A 50 25.53 -4.10 -20.28
C THR A 50 24.17 -4.47 -19.70
N ASP A 51 24.16 -5.32 -18.68
CA ASP A 51 22.96 -5.66 -17.92
C ASP A 51 22.75 -4.69 -16.74
N ILE A 52 23.84 -4.24 -16.11
CA ILE A 52 23.79 -3.48 -14.85
C ILE A 52 24.69 -2.24 -14.96
N GLY A 53 24.08 -1.06 -14.85
CA GLY A 53 24.77 0.23 -14.88
C GLY A 53 25.38 0.65 -13.54
N PRO A 54 25.91 1.88 -13.46
CA PRO A 54 26.40 2.45 -12.20
C PRO A 54 25.25 2.86 -11.27
N VAL A 55 25.57 3.05 -9.99
CA VAL A 55 24.72 3.81 -9.06
C VAL A 55 24.90 5.30 -9.30
N ILE A 56 23.92 6.10 -8.89
CA ILE A 56 23.77 7.50 -9.32
C ILE A 56 24.97 8.38 -8.97
N ASP A 57 25.56 8.20 -7.79
CA ASP A 57 26.68 9.01 -7.30
C ASP A 57 27.56 8.27 -6.28
N SER A 58 28.60 8.96 -5.82
CA SER A 58 29.56 8.44 -4.84
C SER A 58 28.99 8.26 -3.44
N GLU A 59 28.02 9.08 -3.04
CA GLU A 59 27.39 8.97 -1.73
C GLU A 59 26.52 7.70 -1.67
N ALA A 60 25.72 7.46 -2.70
CA ALA A 60 24.95 6.23 -2.87
C ALA A 60 25.88 5.01 -2.84
N LYS A 61 26.97 5.03 -3.62
CA LYS A 61 27.99 3.95 -3.60
C LYS A 61 28.52 3.71 -2.20
N ALA A 62 28.99 4.75 -1.51
CA ALA A 62 29.56 4.64 -0.17
C ALA A 62 28.54 4.11 0.87
N ASN A 63 27.29 4.55 0.79
CA ASN A 63 26.22 4.10 1.68
C ASN A 63 25.90 2.61 1.46
N ILE A 64 25.82 2.16 0.21
CA ILE A 64 25.57 0.76 -0.14
C ILE A 64 26.76 -0.12 0.29
N GLU A 65 27.99 0.28 -0.02
CA GLU A 65 29.20 -0.45 0.37
C GLU A 65 29.33 -0.56 1.89
N ARG A 66 29.00 0.51 2.63
CA ARG A 66 28.99 0.50 4.11
C ARG A 66 27.99 -0.53 4.65
N HIS A 67 26.79 -0.61 4.07
CA HIS A 67 25.81 -1.63 4.46
C HIS A 67 26.34 -3.05 4.22
N ILE A 68 26.91 -3.31 3.04
CA ILE A 68 27.51 -4.61 2.69
C ILE A 68 28.61 -4.99 3.68
N GLN A 69 29.53 -4.07 4.01
CA GLN A 69 30.59 -4.33 4.98
C GLN A 69 30.05 -4.53 6.39
N THR A 70 29.01 -3.78 6.79
CA THR A 70 28.34 -3.96 8.08
C THR A 70 27.77 -5.38 8.19
N MET A 71 27.05 -5.86 7.16
CA MET A 71 26.52 -7.22 7.15
C MET A 71 27.63 -8.29 7.17
N ARG A 72 28.70 -8.07 6.40
CA ARG A 72 29.88 -8.95 6.43
C ARG A 72 30.51 -9.02 7.83
N SER A 73 30.63 -7.87 8.51
CA SER A 73 31.18 -7.79 9.88
C SER A 73 30.31 -8.47 10.93
N LYS A 74 28.98 -8.55 10.69
CA LYS A 74 28.03 -9.33 11.50
C LYS A 74 28.10 -10.84 11.23
N GLY A 75 28.97 -11.29 10.33
CA GLY A 75 29.13 -12.71 9.98
C GLY A 75 28.14 -13.22 8.94
N ARG A 76 27.38 -12.33 8.28
CA ARG A 76 26.42 -12.71 7.23
C ARG A 76 27.15 -13.22 5.99
N GLN A 77 26.56 -14.20 5.31
CA GLN A 77 27.10 -14.67 4.04
C GLN A 77 26.83 -13.61 2.97
N VAL A 78 27.91 -13.10 2.36
CA VAL A 78 27.85 -12.09 1.31
C VAL A 78 28.48 -12.64 0.04
N PHE A 79 27.67 -12.77 -1.01
CA PHE A 79 28.09 -13.16 -2.35
C PHE A 79 28.04 -11.95 -3.28
N GLN A 80 29.15 -11.68 -3.98
CA GLN A 80 29.25 -10.64 -5.00
C GLN A 80 29.87 -11.25 -6.24
N ALA A 81 29.23 -11.07 -7.39
CA ALA A 81 29.76 -11.55 -8.66
C ALA A 81 29.29 -10.66 -9.81
N VAL A 82 30.16 -10.52 -10.80
CA VAL A 82 29.91 -9.92 -12.10
C VAL A 82 30.71 -10.70 -13.12
N ARG A 83 30.25 -10.75 -14.36
CA ARG A 83 31.01 -11.33 -15.46
C ARG A 83 32.26 -10.49 -15.71
N GLU A 84 33.44 -11.10 -15.63
CA GLU A 84 34.69 -10.40 -15.85
C GLU A 84 34.82 -9.92 -17.29
N ASN A 85 35.20 -8.65 -17.43
CA ASN A 85 35.53 -8.03 -18.70
C ASN A 85 36.60 -6.96 -18.46
N SER A 86 37.69 -7.01 -19.21
CA SER A 86 38.85 -6.13 -19.01
C SER A 86 38.61 -4.67 -19.36
N GLU A 87 37.64 -4.38 -20.24
CA GLU A 87 37.24 -3.01 -20.54
C GLU A 87 36.41 -2.44 -19.39
N ASP A 88 35.42 -3.20 -18.91
CA ASP A 88 34.51 -2.73 -17.87
C ASP A 88 35.24 -2.60 -16.52
N ALA A 89 36.21 -3.48 -16.23
CA ALA A 89 37.02 -3.43 -15.01
C ALA A 89 37.77 -2.11 -14.80
N ARG A 90 38.18 -1.44 -15.88
CA ARG A 90 38.80 -0.10 -15.80
C ARG A 90 37.76 0.95 -15.46
N GLU A 91 36.59 0.88 -16.09
CA GLU A 91 35.48 1.80 -15.83
C GLU A 91 34.96 1.68 -14.40
N TRP A 92 34.96 0.48 -13.81
CA TRP A 92 34.57 0.25 -12.42
C TRP A 92 35.41 1.03 -11.41
N GLN A 93 36.69 1.27 -11.72
CA GLN A 93 37.61 2.02 -10.86
C GLN A 93 37.37 3.53 -10.92
N SER A 94 37.02 4.04 -12.10
CA SER A 94 36.76 5.47 -12.31
C SER A 94 35.31 5.89 -12.06
N GLY A 95 34.36 4.95 -12.07
CA GLY A 95 32.94 5.19 -11.93
C GLY A 95 32.33 4.77 -10.59
N THR A 96 31.04 5.06 -10.42
CA THR A 96 30.25 4.73 -9.24
C THR A 96 29.55 3.38 -9.41
N PHE A 97 30.33 2.31 -9.47
CA PHE A 97 29.79 0.95 -9.59
C PHE A 97 29.77 0.23 -8.25
N VAL A 98 28.70 -0.55 -8.04
CA VAL A 98 28.56 -1.50 -6.92
C VAL A 98 28.21 -2.85 -7.51
N ALA A 99 29.01 -3.88 -7.22
CA ALA A 99 28.75 -5.22 -7.71
C ALA A 99 27.39 -5.75 -7.17
N PRO A 100 26.59 -6.45 -7.99
CA PRO A 100 25.38 -7.12 -7.53
C PRO A 100 25.70 -8.03 -6.35
N THR A 101 24.98 -7.81 -5.26
CA THR A 101 25.29 -8.40 -3.97
C THR A 101 24.10 -9.20 -3.47
N LEU A 102 24.36 -10.42 -3.00
CA LEU A 102 23.39 -11.26 -2.29
C LEU A 102 23.86 -11.42 -0.84
N ILE A 103 22.97 -11.15 0.11
CA ILE A 103 23.24 -11.26 1.55
C ILE A 103 22.22 -12.21 2.17
N GLU A 104 22.68 -13.29 2.79
CA GLU A 104 21.79 -14.17 3.55
C GLU A 104 21.62 -13.64 4.98
N LEU A 105 20.37 -13.43 5.39
CA LEU A 105 19.97 -12.97 6.72
C LEU A 105 19.44 -14.16 7.53
N ASP A 106 19.58 -14.11 8.85
CA ASP A 106 18.93 -15.10 9.72
C ASP A 106 17.46 -14.74 9.93
N ASP A 107 17.16 -13.44 10.00
CA ASP A 107 15.83 -12.93 10.28
C ASP A 107 15.50 -11.69 9.42
N PHE A 108 14.22 -11.53 9.08
CA PHE A 108 13.73 -10.40 8.29
C PHE A 108 13.98 -9.05 8.99
N ALA A 109 13.86 -8.99 10.32
CA ALA A 109 14.00 -7.77 11.11
C ALA A 109 15.43 -7.20 11.14
N GLU A 110 16.42 -7.93 10.63
CA GLU A 110 17.77 -7.40 10.46
C GLU A 110 17.84 -6.25 9.45
N LEU A 111 16.88 -6.18 8.53
CA LEU A 111 16.77 -5.10 7.56
C LEU A 111 15.87 -3.97 8.09
N GLN A 112 16.48 -3.02 8.78
CA GLN A 112 15.75 -1.91 9.41
C GLN A 112 15.43 -0.73 8.47
N LYS A 113 16.18 -0.59 7.38
CA LYS A 113 16.06 0.53 6.43
C LYS A 113 16.24 0.04 5.01
N GLU A 114 15.65 0.77 4.07
CA GLU A 114 15.87 0.51 2.65
C GLU A 114 17.34 0.75 2.26
N VAL A 115 17.88 -0.17 1.45
CA VAL A 115 19.17 -0.03 0.78
C VAL A 115 18.91 0.16 -0.71
N PHE A 116 19.03 1.40 -1.19
CA PHE A 116 18.68 1.77 -2.56
C PHE A 116 19.83 1.47 -3.54
N GLY A 117 20.07 0.18 -3.78
CA GLY A 117 21.16 -0.29 -4.65
C GLY A 117 21.03 -1.77 -5.03
N PRO A 118 22.04 -2.36 -5.70
CA PRO A 118 21.97 -3.72 -6.22
C PRO A 118 22.29 -4.75 -5.12
N VAL A 119 21.54 -4.71 -4.02
CA VAL A 119 21.69 -5.59 -2.86
C VAL A 119 20.39 -6.36 -2.64
N LEU A 120 20.45 -7.67 -2.80
CA LEU A 120 19.37 -8.61 -2.53
C LEU A 120 19.63 -9.31 -1.20
N HIS A 121 18.70 -9.20 -0.27
CA HIS A 121 18.70 -9.98 0.96
C HIS A 121 17.91 -11.27 0.75
N VAL A 122 18.33 -12.35 1.41
CA VAL A 122 17.61 -13.63 1.39
C VAL A 122 17.31 -14.06 2.81
N VAL A 123 16.05 -14.39 3.06
CA VAL A 123 15.58 -14.99 4.32
C VAL A 123 14.98 -16.35 3.99
N ARG A 124 15.27 -17.35 4.81
CA ARG A 124 14.66 -18.68 4.69
C ARG A 124 13.48 -18.78 5.65
N TYR A 125 12.48 -19.56 5.29
CA TYR A 125 11.33 -19.80 6.17
C TYR A 125 10.78 -21.22 6.00
N ASN A 126 10.23 -21.77 7.08
CA ASN A 126 9.45 -23.00 7.00
C ASN A 126 8.03 -22.70 6.49
N ARG A 127 7.43 -23.59 5.68
CA ARG A 127 6.08 -23.38 5.10
C ARG A 127 5.02 -23.02 6.15
N ASN A 128 5.09 -23.60 7.35
CA ASN A 128 4.12 -23.37 8.41
C ASN A 128 4.22 -21.95 8.99
N GLN A 129 5.33 -21.26 8.77
CA GLN A 129 5.61 -19.90 9.24
C GLN A 129 5.27 -18.81 8.22
N LEU A 130 4.64 -19.19 7.09
CA LEU A 130 4.20 -18.21 6.10
C LEU A 130 3.30 -17.09 6.70
N PRO A 131 2.34 -17.36 7.60
CA PRO A 131 1.55 -16.29 8.23
C PRO A 131 2.45 -15.29 8.98
N GLU A 132 3.34 -15.79 9.84
CA GLU A 132 4.26 -14.99 10.64
C GLU A 132 5.20 -14.16 9.76
N LEU A 133 5.67 -14.73 8.65
CA LEU A 133 6.49 -14.01 7.68
C LEU A 133 5.73 -12.84 7.02
N ILE A 134 4.45 -13.02 6.69
CA ILE A 134 3.63 -11.94 6.13
C ILE A 134 3.44 -10.83 7.18
N GLU A 135 3.24 -11.20 8.45
CA GLU A 135 3.16 -10.23 9.54
C GLU A 135 4.47 -9.45 9.71
N GLN A 136 5.64 -10.11 9.62
CA GLN A 136 6.94 -9.45 9.64
C GLN A 136 7.11 -8.46 8.47
N ILE A 137 6.67 -8.85 7.27
CA ILE A 137 6.69 -7.96 6.09
C ILE A 137 5.82 -6.73 6.33
N ASN A 138 4.58 -6.93 6.81
CA ASN A 138 3.66 -5.83 7.12
C ASN A 138 4.21 -4.91 8.24
N ALA A 139 4.86 -5.50 9.25
CA ALA A 139 5.46 -4.78 10.37
C ALA A 139 6.67 -3.92 9.99
N SER A 140 7.24 -4.10 8.80
CA SER A 140 8.27 -3.19 8.27
C SER A 140 7.75 -1.75 8.08
N GLY A 141 6.42 -1.58 8.03
CA GLY A 141 5.76 -0.30 7.78
C GLY A 141 5.74 0.12 6.31
N TYR A 142 6.49 -0.56 5.44
CA TYR A 142 6.45 -0.36 3.99
C TYR A 142 5.41 -1.29 3.34
N GLY A 143 4.89 -0.86 2.18
CA GLY A 143 3.83 -1.57 1.48
C GLY A 143 3.77 -1.24 -0.01
N LEU A 144 4.91 -1.24 -0.71
CA LEU A 144 4.98 -0.83 -2.12
C LEU A 144 4.74 -1.98 -3.11
N THR A 145 5.69 -2.91 -3.23
CA THR A 145 5.59 -4.08 -4.12
C THR A 145 5.83 -5.39 -3.37
N LEU A 146 5.09 -6.43 -3.73
CA LEU A 146 5.30 -7.79 -3.25
C LEU A 146 5.03 -8.79 -4.37
N GLY A 147 5.90 -9.79 -4.48
CA GLY A 147 5.77 -10.86 -5.47
C GLY A 147 5.67 -12.20 -4.79
N VAL A 148 4.81 -13.07 -5.31
CA VAL A 148 4.69 -14.46 -4.88
C VAL A 148 4.89 -15.39 -6.08
N HIS A 149 5.75 -16.40 -5.90
CA HIS A 149 5.97 -17.44 -6.88
C HIS A 149 5.47 -18.77 -6.31
N THR A 150 4.39 -19.30 -6.87
CA THR A 150 3.80 -20.59 -6.47
C THR A 150 3.00 -21.17 -7.62
N ARG A 151 3.09 -22.50 -7.81
CA ARG A 151 2.26 -23.27 -8.75
C ARG A 151 1.13 -24.02 -8.05
N ILE A 152 1.04 -23.91 -6.72
CA ILE A 152 -0.06 -24.50 -5.99
C ILE A 152 -1.28 -23.61 -6.30
N ASP A 153 -1.99 -23.99 -7.36
CA ASP A 153 -3.27 -23.39 -7.82
C ASP A 153 -4.41 -23.67 -6.83
N ASN A 154 -4.12 -24.23 -5.66
CA ASN A 154 -5.08 -24.22 -4.56
C ASN A 154 -5.16 -22.78 -4.05
N PRO A 155 -6.32 -22.10 -4.09
CA PRO A 155 -6.48 -20.69 -3.75
C PRO A 155 -5.89 -20.32 -2.38
N GLU A 156 -5.65 -21.27 -1.48
CA GLU A 156 -5.06 -21.05 -0.16
C GLU A 156 -3.79 -20.19 -0.17
N THR A 157 -2.72 -20.53 -0.90
CA THR A 157 -1.45 -19.78 -0.71
C THR A 157 -1.51 -18.40 -1.37
N ILE A 158 -2.01 -18.30 -2.60
CA ILE A 158 -2.15 -17.00 -3.27
C ILE A 158 -3.15 -16.14 -2.49
N ALA A 159 -4.33 -16.65 -2.15
CA ALA A 159 -5.33 -15.87 -1.41
C ALA A 159 -4.86 -15.52 0.01
N GLN A 160 -4.13 -16.40 0.70
CA GLN A 160 -3.53 -16.11 2.01
C GLN A 160 -2.56 -14.93 1.90
N VAL A 161 -1.63 -14.96 0.93
CA VAL A 161 -0.67 -13.86 0.73
C VAL A 161 -1.39 -12.59 0.28
N THR A 162 -2.21 -12.65 -0.76
CA THR A 162 -2.86 -11.45 -1.32
C THR A 162 -3.92 -10.86 -0.37
N GLY A 163 -4.52 -11.68 0.49
CA GLY A 163 -5.50 -11.27 1.49
C GLY A 163 -4.90 -10.69 2.75
N SER A 164 -3.69 -11.11 3.13
CA SER A 164 -3.04 -10.70 4.38
C SER A 164 -1.93 -9.65 4.19
N ALA A 165 -1.34 -9.55 2.99
CA ALA A 165 -0.27 -8.59 2.72
C ALA A 165 -0.80 -7.16 2.61
N HIS A 166 -0.14 -6.24 3.30
CA HIS A 166 -0.44 -4.81 3.30
C HIS A 166 0.43 -4.08 2.27
N VAL A 167 0.12 -4.32 0.99
CA VAL A 167 0.95 -3.88 -0.13
C VAL A 167 0.09 -3.36 -1.29
N GLY A 168 0.50 -2.22 -1.85
CA GLY A 168 -0.22 -1.58 -2.94
C GLY A 168 -0.12 -2.32 -4.29
N ASN A 169 1.01 -2.94 -4.63
CA ASN A 169 1.20 -3.66 -5.90
C ASN A 169 1.66 -5.10 -5.67
N LEU A 170 0.79 -6.05 -6.00
CA LEU A 170 1.02 -7.49 -5.87
C LEU A 170 1.25 -8.14 -7.23
N TYR A 171 2.22 -9.04 -7.29
CA TYR A 171 2.63 -9.73 -8.52
C TYR A 171 2.70 -11.24 -8.30
N VAL A 172 1.98 -12.01 -9.11
CA VAL A 172 1.95 -13.49 -8.99
C VAL A 172 2.65 -14.11 -10.19
N ASN A 173 3.65 -14.94 -9.92
CA ASN A 173 4.40 -15.71 -10.91
C ASN A 173 5.06 -14.86 -12.02
N ARG A 174 5.52 -13.67 -11.66
CA ARG A 174 6.22 -12.73 -12.55
C ARG A 174 7.18 -11.83 -11.76
N ASN A 175 7.94 -10.99 -12.45
CA ASN A 175 8.72 -9.94 -11.80
C ASN A 175 7.80 -8.91 -11.10
N MET A 176 8.37 -8.15 -10.16
CA MET A 176 7.64 -7.13 -9.39
C MET A 176 8.01 -5.68 -9.75
N VAL A 177 8.61 -5.49 -10.92
CA VAL A 177 9.08 -4.19 -11.43
C VAL A 177 8.40 -3.86 -12.76
N GLY A 178 8.44 -2.60 -13.18
CA GLY A 178 7.92 -2.18 -14.49
C GLY A 178 6.40 -2.14 -14.56
N ALA A 179 5.74 -1.60 -13.52
CA ALA A 179 4.31 -1.35 -13.54
C ALA A 179 3.91 -0.48 -14.73
N VAL A 180 2.86 -0.89 -15.45
CA VAL A 180 2.37 -0.22 -16.66
C VAL A 180 1.18 0.67 -16.30
N VAL A 181 1.23 1.94 -16.75
CA VAL A 181 0.16 2.92 -16.56
C VAL A 181 -1.17 2.38 -17.08
N GLY A 182 -2.24 2.51 -16.29
CA GLY A 182 -3.58 2.03 -16.63
C GLY A 182 -3.79 0.51 -16.50
N VAL A 183 -2.73 -0.29 -16.33
CA VAL A 183 -2.81 -1.75 -16.21
C VAL A 183 -2.44 -2.22 -14.80
N GLN A 184 -1.37 -1.66 -14.22
CA GLN A 184 -1.01 -1.82 -12.82
C GLN A 184 -0.77 -0.45 -12.19
N PRO A 185 -1.84 0.32 -11.86
CA PRO A 185 -1.71 1.56 -11.11
C PRO A 185 -0.71 1.41 -9.96
N PHE A 186 0.24 2.34 -9.86
CA PHE A 186 1.44 2.15 -9.04
C PHE A 186 1.47 3.10 -7.84
N GLY A 187 1.76 2.55 -6.67
CA GLY A 187 1.83 3.26 -5.40
C GLY A 187 1.60 2.32 -4.23
N GLY A 188 2.15 2.65 -3.06
CA GLY A 188 2.06 1.79 -1.88
C GLY A 188 1.14 2.33 -0.80
N GLU A 189 1.18 1.66 0.35
CA GLU A 189 0.56 2.07 1.61
C GLU A 189 1.62 2.22 2.72
N GLY A 190 1.25 2.80 3.86
CA GLY A 190 2.16 3.06 4.97
C GLY A 190 3.31 4.02 4.61
N LEU A 191 4.54 3.65 4.98
CA LEU A 191 5.76 4.41 4.69
C LEU A 191 6.05 4.54 3.18
N SER A 192 5.38 3.75 2.34
CA SER A 192 5.60 3.76 0.88
C SER A 192 4.82 4.85 0.14
N GLY A 193 3.88 5.53 0.77
CA GLY A 193 3.21 6.68 0.17
C GLY A 193 1.78 6.93 0.66
N THR A 194 1.28 8.11 0.33
CA THR A 194 -0.06 8.56 0.73
C THR A 194 -1.17 8.05 -0.19
N GLY A 195 -0.82 7.67 -1.42
CA GLY A 195 -1.77 7.59 -2.53
C GLY A 195 -2.32 8.97 -2.94
N PRO A 196 -3.21 9.03 -3.95
CA PRO A 196 -3.66 7.93 -4.81
C PRO A 196 -2.54 7.40 -5.73
N LYS A 197 -2.76 6.24 -6.35
CA LYS A 197 -1.78 5.59 -7.24
C LYS A 197 -1.56 6.40 -8.52
N ALA A 198 -0.30 6.57 -8.88
CA ALA A 198 0.08 7.12 -10.18
C ALA A 198 -0.35 6.17 -11.30
N GLY A 199 -0.83 6.74 -12.41
CA GLY A 199 -1.37 5.97 -13.53
C GLY A 199 -2.67 5.23 -13.22
N GLY A 200 -3.31 5.52 -12.08
CA GLY A 200 -4.64 5.04 -11.70
C GLY A 200 -5.74 6.10 -11.90
N PRO A 201 -7.02 5.69 -11.82
CA PRO A 201 -8.15 6.57 -12.11
C PRO A 201 -8.37 7.65 -11.05
N LEU A 202 -7.85 7.49 -9.82
CA LEU A 202 -8.03 8.44 -8.73
C LEU A 202 -7.06 9.63 -8.78
N TYR A 203 -5.95 9.52 -9.51
CA TYR A 203 -4.84 10.45 -9.40
C TYR A 203 -5.21 11.89 -9.75
N LEU A 204 -5.93 12.09 -10.86
CA LEU A 204 -6.30 13.43 -11.33
C LEU A 204 -7.29 14.13 -10.40
N TYR A 205 -8.18 13.38 -9.74
CA TYR A 205 -9.13 13.96 -8.78
C TYR A 205 -8.45 14.58 -7.57
N ARG A 206 -7.25 14.11 -7.20
CA ARG A 206 -6.46 14.71 -6.13
C ARG A 206 -5.93 16.09 -6.48
N LEU A 207 -5.80 16.40 -7.78
CA LEU A 207 -5.25 17.65 -8.30
C LEU A 207 -6.34 18.71 -8.56
N LEU A 208 -7.60 18.37 -8.37
CA LEU A 208 -8.72 19.31 -8.51
C LEU A 208 -9.04 19.94 -7.16
N ALA A 209 -9.21 21.27 -7.17
CA ALA A 209 -9.73 21.98 -6.00
C ALA A 209 -11.21 21.65 -5.76
N ASN A 210 -11.98 21.51 -6.84
CA ASN A 210 -13.41 21.17 -6.80
C ASN A 210 -13.74 20.17 -7.91
N ARG A 211 -14.67 19.25 -7.63
CA ARG A 211 -15.24 18.32 -8.61
C ARG A 211 -16.71 18.07 -8.26
N PRO A 212 -17.57 17.71 -9.24
CA PRO A 212 -18.89 17.16 -8.93
C PRO A 212 -18.75 15.92 -8.02
N GLU A 213 -19.65 15.74 -7.06
CA GLU A 213 -19.60 14.64 -6.10
C GLU A 213 -19.62 13.27 -6.80
N SER A 214 -20.45 13.13 -7.83
CA SER A 214 -20.60 11.92 -8.64
C SER A 214 -19.46 11.69 -9.64
N ALA A 215 -18.48 12.60 -9.75
CA ALA A 215 -17.47 12.55 -10.81
C ALA A 215 -16.68 11.24 -10.84
N LEU A 216 -16.33 10.68 -9.67
CA LEU A 216 -15.66 9.39 -9.59
C LEU A 216 -16.59 8.25 -10.02
N ALA A 217 -17.82 8.22 -9.51
CA ALA A 217 -18.81 7.21 -9.86
C ALA A 217 -19.08 7.19 -11.38
N VAL A 218 -19.18 8.36 -12.02
CA VAL A 218 -19.35 8.48 -13.48
C VAL A 218 -18.16 7.91 -14.24
N THR A 219 -16.93 8.17 -13.78
CA THR A 219 -15.74 7.62 -14.43
C THR A 219 -15.68 6.11 -14.32
N LEU A 220 -15.95 5.57 -13.14
CA LEU A 220 -15.92 4.12 -12.93
C LEU A 220 -17.07 3.41 -13.64
N ALA A 221 -18.26 4.01 -13.70
CA ALA A 221 -19.41 3.46 -14.41
C ALA A 221 -19.15 3.20 -15.90
N ARG A 222 -18.26 3.98 -16.53
CA ARG A 222 -17.85 3.75 -17.93
C ARG A 222 -17.09 2.44 -18.09
N GLN A 223 -16.20 2.13 -17.15
CA GLN A 223 -15.47 0.87 -17.13
C GLN A 223 -16.40 -0.29 -16.74
N ASP A 224 -17.27 -0.07 -15.76
CA ASP A 224 -18.21 -1.07 -15.25
C ASP A 224 -19.25 -1.49 -16.31
N ALA A 225 -19.47 -0.65 -17.33
CA ALA A 225 -20.32 -0.98 -18.48
C ALA A 225 -19.65 -1.96 -19.45
N GLU A 226 -18.32 -2.04 -19.47
CA GLU A 226 -17.55 -2.94 -20.35
C GLU A 226 -17.17 -4.24 -19.63
N TYR A 227 -16.83 -4.16 -18.35
CA TYR A 227 -16.39 -5.30 -17.55
C TYR A 227 -17.17 -5.36 -16.23
N PRO A 228 -17.63 -6.55 -15.81
CA PRO A 228 -18.35 -6.68 -14.55
C PRO A 228 -17.45 -6.30 -13.37
N VAL A 229 -17.99 -5.47 -12.47
CA VAL A 229 -17.38 -5.14 -11.18
C VAL A 229 -17.74 -6.19 -10.15
N ASP A 230 -16.75 -6.65 -9.38
CA ASP A 230 -16.99 -7.45 -8.18
C ASP A 230 -17.22 -6.49 -7.00
N ALA A 231 -18.37 -6.61 -6.35
CA ALA A 231 -18.78 -5.78 -5.21
C ALA A 231 -19.18 -6.62 -3.98
N GLN A 232 -18.75 -7.88 -3.90
CA GLN A 232 -19.11 -8.77 -2.78
C GLN A 232 -18.65 -8.19 -1.42
N LEU A 233 -17.42 -7.68 -1.37
CA LEU A 233 -16.87 -7.06 -0.16
C LEU A 233 -17.62 -5.77 0.21
N LYS A 234 -18.03 -4.96 -0.78
CA LYS A 234 -18.81 -3.73 -0.54
C LYS A 234 -20.12 -4.01 0.23
N ALA A 235 -20.80 -5.11 -0.08
CA ALA A 235 -22.04 -5.48 0.60
C ALA A 235 -21.82 -5.72 2.11
N ALA A 236 -20.70 -6.33 2.50
CA ALA A 236 -20.34 -6.53 3.90
C ALA A 236 -19.91 -5.21 4.57
N LEU A 237 -19.10 -4.40 3.88
CA LEU A 237 -18.58 -3.14 4.43
C LEU A 237 -19.66 -2.09 4.73
N THR A 238 -20.77 -2.11 3.98
CA THR A 238 -21.86 -1.11 4.10
C THR A 238 -22.89 -1.42 5.18
N GLN A 239 -22.80 -2.57 5.87
CA GLN A 239 -23.76 -2.95 6.92
C GLN A 239 -23.85 -1.92 8.07
N PRO A 240 -22.74 -1.38 8.63
CA PRO A 240 -22.81 -0.35 9.66
C PRO A 240 -23.49 0.94 9.17
N LEU A 241 -23.25 1.36 7.92
CA LEU A 241 -23.90 2.52 7.34
C LEU A 241 -25.42 2.33 7.25
N ASN A 242 -25.87 1.13 6.85
CA ASN A 242 -27.30 0.82 6.80
C ASN A 242 -27.94 0.90 8.19
N ALA A 243 -27.27 0.39 9.22
CA ALA A 243 -27.73 0.51 10.61
C ALA A 243 -27.79 1.98 11.09
N LEU A 244 -26.81 2.82 10.70
CA LEU A 244 -26.85 4.25 10.97
C LEU A 244 -28.03 4.93 10.27
N ARG A 245 -28.28 4.59 9.00
CA ARG A 245 -29.39 5.12 8.20
C ARG A 245 -30.76 4.78 8.81
N GLU A 246 -30.91 3.56 9.33
CA GLU A 246 -32.13 3.13 10.03
C GLU A 246 -32.32 3.86 11.35
N TRP A 247 -31.26 4.00 12.14
CA TRP A 247 -31.27 4.79 13.38
C TRP A 247 -31.61 6.27 13.11
N ALA A 248 -31.17 6.80 11.98
CA ALA A 248 -31.46 8.16 11.52
C ALA A 248 -32.89 8.36 10.98
N ALA A 249 -33.84 7.43 11.18
CA ALA A 249 -35.21 7.55 10.64
C ALA A 249 -35.93 8.86 11.01
N ASN A 250 -35.64 9.42 12.19
CA ASN A 250 -36.20 10.70 12.65
C ASN A 250 -35.25 11.90 12.39
N ARG A 251 -34.22 11.71 11.57
CA ARG A 251 -33.16 12.67 11.25
C ARG A 251 -32.97 12.71 9.72
N PRO A 252 -33.86 13.39 8.98
CA PRO A 252 -33.95 13.26 7.52
C PRO A 252 -32.65 13.65 6.79
N GLU A 253 -31.95 14.69 7.29
CA GLU A 253 -30.68 15.12 6.70
C GLU A 253 -29.59 14.05 6.80
N LEU A 254 -29.42 13.44 7.98
CA LEU A 254 -28.46 12.35 8.18
C LEU A 254 -28.85 11.09 7.38
N GLN A 255 -30.14 10.79 7.28
CA GLN A 255 -30.62 9.65 6.50
C GLN A 255 -30.32 9.84 5.00
N ALA A 256 -30.50 11.05 4.48
CA ALA A 256 -30.15 11.42 3.11
C ALA A 256 -28.64 11.30 2.87
N LEU A 257 -27.81 11.83 3.79
CA LEU A 257 -26.36 11.72 3.73
C LEU A 257 -25.88 10.27 3.73
N CYS A 258 -26.44 9.42 4.59
CA CYS A 258 -26.11 7.99 4.61
C CYS A 258 -26.41 7.33 3.25
N THR A 259 -27.53 7.69 2.62
CA THR A 259 -27.92 7.14 1.31
C THR A 259 -26.95 7.60 0.23
N GLN A 260 -26.69 8.91 0.16
CA GLN A 260 -25.77 9.53 -0.80
C GLN A 260 -24.35 8.96 -0.68
N TYR A 261 -23.79 8.91 0.52
CA TYR A 261 -22.45 8.34 0.71
C TYR A 261 -22.40 6.85 0.39
N GLY A 262 -23.45 6.07 0.70
CA GLY A 262 -23.51 4.65 0.33
C GLY A 262 -23.52 4.42 -1.18
N GLU A 263 -24.21 5.27 -1.93
CA GLU A 263 -24.23 5.25 -3.40
C GLU A 263 -22.88 5.65 -4.00
N LEU A 264 -22.25 6.69 -3.45
CA LEU A 264 -20.97 7.22 -3.93
C LEU A 264 -19.76 6.35 -3.54
N ALA A 265 -19.82 5.65 -2.40
CA ALA A 265 -18.72 4.85 -1.90
C ALA A 265 -18.33 3.72 -2.87
N GLN A 266 -17.03 3.50 -3.05
CA GLN A 266 -16.49 2.49 -3.98
C GLN A 266 -15.60 1.46 -3.27
N ALA A 267 -15.46 1.56 -1.96
CA ALA A 267 -14.71 0.58 -1.18
C ALA A 267 -15.35 -0.81 -1.25
N GLY A 268 -14.51 -1.84 -1.25
CA GLY A 268 -14.90 -3.23 -1.45
C GLY A 268 -15.28 -3.56 -2.89
N THR A 269 -14.92 -2.73 -3.86
CA THR A 269 -15.07 -3.05 -5.30
C THR A 269 -13.74 -3.49 -5.90
N GLN A 270 -13.80 -4.48 -6.78
CA GLN A 270 -12.68 -4.95 -7.60
C GLN A 270 -13.05 -4.90 -9.09
N ARG A 271 -12.12 -4.38 -9.89
CA ARG A 271 -12.28 -4.25 -11.34
C ARG A 271 -11.15 -4.96 -12.07
N LEU A 272 -11.49 -5.58 -13.20
CA LEU A 272 -10.50 -6.05 -14.17
C LEU A 272 -9.97 -4.84 -14.95
N LEU A 273 -8.65 -4.75 -15.08
CA LEU A 273 -7.99 -3.76 -15.91
C LEU A 273 -7.59 -4.39 -17.25
N PRO A 274 -7.93 -3.76 -18.40
CA PRO A 274 -7.46 -4.21 -19.70
C PRO A 274 -5.94 -4.30 -19.74
N GLY A 275 -5.41 -5.39 -20.30
CA GLY A 275 -3.99 -5.67 -20.31
C GLY A 275 -3.61 -6.71 -21.37
N PRO A 276 -2.32 -7.10 -21.42
CA PRO A 276 -1.86 -8.08 -22.40
C PRO A 276 -2.46 -9.46 -22.14
N THR A 277 -2.52 -10.29 -23.18
CA THR A 277 -2.89 -11.70 -23.04
C THR A 277 -1.85 -12.44 -22.21
N GLY A 278 -2.28 -13.47 -21.46
CA GLY A 278 -1.40 -14.21 -20.56
C GLY A 278 -1.18 -13.51 -19.21
N GLU A 279 -1.86 -12.38 -18.98
CA GLU A 279 -1.89 -11.69 -17.71
C GLU A 279 -3.33 -11.35 -17.30
N ARG A 280 -3.61 -11.46 -16.00
CA ARG A 280 -4.83 -10.92 -15.40
C ARG A 280 -4.47 -9.81 -14.43
N ASN A 281 -4.99 -8.62 -14.68
CA ASN A 281 -4.70 -7.43 -13.89
C ASN A 281 -5.99 -6.94 -13.22
N THR A 282 -5.96 -6.81 -11.90
CA THR A 282 -7.12 -6.36 -11.12
C THR A 282 -6.75 -5.18 -10.24
N TRP A 283 -7.72 -4.32 -10.01
CA TRP A 283 -7.60 -3.14 -9.15
C TRP A 283 -8.74 -3.14 -8.15
N THR A 284 -8.39 -3.12 -6.86
CA THR A 284 -9.32 -3.21 -5.75
C THR A 284 -9.23 -1.94 -4.91
N LEU A 285 -10.39 -1.42 -4.52
CA LEU A 285 -10.51 -0.32 -3.56
C LEU A 285 -10.86 -0.89 -2.19
N LEU A 286 -10.02 -0.62 -1.20
CA LEU A 286 -10.21 -1.05 0.18
C LEU A 286 -10.37 0.17 1.10
N PRO A 287 -11.06 0.04 2.24
CA PRO A 287 -11.05 1.10 3.25
C PRO A 287 -9.64 1.29 3.82
N ARG A 288 -9.28 2.54 4.12
CA ARG A 288 -8.29 2.81 5.17
C ARG A 288 -8.78 2.23 6.49
N GLU A 289 -7.88 1.77 7.35
CA GLU A 289 -8.29 1.07 8.57
C GLU A 289 -9.01 2.00 9.53
N ARG A 290 -8.39 3.15 9.85
CA ARG A 290 -8.93 4.08 10.84
C ARG A 290 -8.80 5.54 10.42
N VAL A 291 -9.87 6.29 10.64
CA VAL A 291 -9.97 7.72 10.33
C VAL A 291 -10.17 8.50 11.62
N LEU A 292 -9.27 9.44 11.91
CA LEU A 292 -9.45 10.40 13.00
C LEU A 292 -10.48 11.44 12.57
N CYS A 293 -11.56 11.51 13.32
CA CYS A 293 -12.66 12.43 13.08
C CYS A 293 -12.70 13.48 14.20
N ILE A 294 -12.66 14.75 13.85
CA ILE A 294 -12.69 15.86 14.79
C ILE A 294 -13.79 16.82 14.35
N ALA A 295 -14.79 17.02 15.21
CA ALA A 295 -15.88 17.95 15.06
C ALA A 295 -16.33 18.40 16.46
N ASP A 296 -16.85 19.62 16.57
CA ASP A 296 -17.31 20.22 17.84
C ASP A 296 -18.84 20.34 17.95
N ASP A 297 -19.56 19.69 17.03
CA ASP A 297 -21.00 19.56 17.09
C ASP A 297 -21.48 18.18 16.63
N GLU A 298 -22.73 17.85 17.01
CA GLU A 298 -23.33 16.55 16.74
C GLU A 298 -23.56 16.31 15.24
N GLN A 299 -23.93 17.33 14.49
CA GLN A 299 -24.27 17.21 13.08
C GLN A 299 -23.03 16.83 12.29
N ASP A 300 -21.93 17.55 12.46
CA ASP A 300 -20.67 17.31 11.77
C ASP A 300 -20.02 16.00 12.21
N ALA A 301 -20.10 15.64 13.50
CA ALA A 301 -19.64 14.35 13.98
C ALA A 301 -20.40 13.18 13.30
N LEU A 302 -21.71 13.32 13.10
CA LEU A 302 -22.53 12.32 12.41
C LEU A 302 -22.30 12.31 10.88
N THR A 303 -22.04 13.46 10.26
CA THR A 303 -21.61 13.56 8.85
C THR A 303 -20.30 12.80 8.63
N GLN A 304 -19.30 13.04 9.48
CA GLN A 304 -18.02 12.33 9.44
C GLN A 304 -18.21 10.82 9.65
N LEU A 305 -19.02 10.42 10.64
CA LEU A 305 -19.35 9.02 10.89
C LEU A 305 -19.98 8.36 9.66
N ALA A 306 -20.98 8.98 9.04
CA ALA A 306 -21.64 8.45 7.85
C ALA A 306 -20.64 8.25 6.70
N ALA A 307 -19.75 9.20 6.44
CA ALA A 307 -18.72 9.08 5.40
C ALA A 307 -17.74 7.94 5.67
N VAL A 308 -17.25 7.81 6.91
CA VAL A 308 -16.31 6.76 7.30
C VAL A 308 -16.95 5.37 7.22
N LEU A 309 -18.20 5.23 7.68
CA LEU A 309 -18.95 3.97 7.59
C LEU A 309 -19.31 3.59 6.16
N ALA A 310 -19.56 4.57 5.28
CA ALA A 310 -19.84 4.31 3.88
C ALA A 310 -18.67 3.63 3.16
N VAL A 311 -17.45 3.98 3.56
CA VAL A 311 -16.21 3.37 3.06
C VAL A 311 -15.91 2.04 3.77
N GLY A 312 -16.46 1.82 4.97
CA GLY A 312 -16.21 0.63 5.79
C GLY A 312 -15.01 0.74 6.73
N SER A 313 -14.52 1.96 6.94
CA SER A 313 -13.42 2.29 7.85
C SER A 313 -13.90 2.36 9.31
N GLN A 314 -12.96 2.37 10.26
CA GLN A 314 -13.24 2.68 11.67
C GLN A 314 -13.06 4.17 11.96
N VAL A 315 -13.84 4.69 12.90
CA VAL A 315 -13.71 6.06 13.41
C VAL A 315 -12.86 6.07 14.68
N LEU A 316 -11.93 7.01 14.76
CA LEU A 316 -11.27 7.39 16.00
C LEU A 316 -11.80 8.75 16.44
N TRP A 317 -12.43 8.81 17.61
CA TRP A 317 -12.89 10.07 18.21
C TRP A 317 -12.05 10.44 19.43
N PRO A 318 -11.58 11.70 19.51
CA PRO A 318 -10.96 12.21 20.71
C PRO A 318 -12.01 12.41 21.81
N VAL A 319 -11.66 12.07 23.04
CA VAL A 319 -12.42 12.40 24.26
C VAL A 319 -11.46 13.05 25.25
N ALA A 320 -11.81 14.18 25.86
CA ALA A 320 -10.99 14.71 26.96
C ALA A 320 -11.50 14.16 28.30
N ASP A 321 -10.56 13.83 29.19
CA ASP A 321 -10.86 13.48 30.59
C ASP A 321 -10.51 14.70 31.46
N GLY A 322 -11.42 15.68 31.57
CA GLY A 322 -11.27 16.83 32.48
C GLY A 322 -10.63 18.11 31.88
N TYR A 323 -10.99 19.25 32.49
CA TYR A 323 -10.59 20.67 32.28
C TYR A 323 -9.10 20.87 31.86
N ILE A 324 -8.65 21.61 30.83
CA ILE A 324 -8.87 22.99 30.28
C ILE A 324 -8.21 23.09 28.88
N PRO A 325 -8.65 23.97 27.94
CA PRO A 325 -9.76 24.91 28.05
C PRO A 325 -11.08 24.30 27.58
N PRO A 326 -12.22 24.90 27.99
CA PRO A 326 -13.53 24.29 27.81
C PRO A 326 -13.93 24.30 26.34
N SER A 327 -13.92 23.13 25.70
CA SER A 327 -14.91 22.83 24.65
C SER A 327 -16.10 22.10 25.34
N PRO A 328 -17.34 22.34 24.91
CA PRO A 328 -18.53 21.62 25.39
C PRO A 328 -18.54 20.09 25.18
N ASP A 329 -17.55 19.50 24.49
CA ASP A 329 -17.73 18.21 23.78
C ASP A 329 -17.29 16.92 24.46
N ASN A 330 -16.82 16.95 25.72
CA ASN A 330 -16.46 15.70 26.43
C ASN A 330 -17.61 14.71 26.57
N ALA A 331 -18.84 15.20 26.55
CA ALA A 331 -20.04 14.39 26.61
C ALA A 331 -20.50 13.92 25.22
N LEU A 332 -20.25 14.68 24.15
CA LEU A 332 -20.86 14.46 22.83
C LEU A 332 -20.55 13.07 22.28
N HIS A 333 -19.27 12.75 22.05
CA HIS A 333 -18.87 11.46 21.48
C HIS A 333 -19.27 10.29 22.39
N ARG A 334 -19.16 10.44 23.71
CA ARG A 334 -19.57 9.40 24.67
C ARG A 334 -21.08 9.17 24.67
N GLN A 335 -21.87 10.21 24.51
CA GLN A 335 -23.34 10.11 24.42
C GLN A 335 -23.75 9.50 23.09
N LEU A 336 -23.13 9.91 21.98
CA LEU A 336 -23.36 9.34 20.65
C LEU A 336 -23.08 7.84 20.64
N VAL A 337 -21.92 7.39 21.12
CA VAL A 337 -21.58 5.96 21.17
C VAL A 337 -22.62 5.15 21.95
N LYS A 338 -23.22 5.70 23.01
CA LYS A 338 -24.27 5.03 23.79
C LYS A 338 -25.63 5.02 23.08
N ALA A 339 -25.91 6.03 22.25
CA ALA A 339 -27.19 6.15 21.55
C ALA A 339 -27.21 5.38 20.21
N LEU A 340 -26.03 5.15 19.62
CA LEU A 340 -25.88 4.49 18.33
C LEU A 340 -26.11 2.96 18.42
N PRO A 341 -26.58 2.31 17.34
CA PRO A 341 -26.71 0.86 17.29
C PRO A 341 -25.38 0.14 17.48
N SER A 342 -25.40 -1.11 17.98
CA SER A 342 -24.17 -1.89 18.22
C SER A 342 -23.28 -1.99 16.98
N ALA A 343 -23.89 -2.32 15.83
CA ALA A 343 -23.21 -2.43 14.53
C ALA A 343 -22.46 -1.14 14.11
N VAL A 344 -22.87 0.03 14.63
CA VAL A 344 -22.20 1.31 14.42
C VAL A 344 -21.19 1.57 15.52
N SER A 345 -21.56 1.41 16.79
CA SER A 345 -20.67 1.68 17.92
C SER A 345 -19.42 0.81 17.94
N GLU A 346 -19.49 -0.43 17.42
CA GLU A 346 -18.34 -1.34 17.28
C GLU A 346 -17.30 -0.84 16.26
N ARG A 347 -17.67 0.13 15.41
CA ARG A 347 -16.76 0.78 14.46
C ARG A 347 -16.12 2.06 15.02
N ILE A 348 -16.38 2.40 16.27
CA ILE A 348 -15.93 3.64 16.90
C ILE A 348 -14.97 3.31 18.03
N GLN A 349 -13.77 3.87 17.94
CA GLN A 349 -12.79 3.86 19.01
C GLN A 349 -12.71 5.25 19.64
N LEU A 350 -12.75 5.29 20.97
CA LEU A 350 -12.52 6.52 21.73
C LEU A 350 -11.07 6.53 22.26
N ALA A 351 -10.40 7.67 22.14
CA ALA A 351 -9.06 7.86 22.69
C ALA A 351 -8.92 9.22 23.36
N LYS A 352 -8.03 9.32 24.36
CA LYS A 352 -7.78 10.58 25.06
C LYS A 352 -7.24 11.63 24.10
N ALA A 353 -7.83 12.83 24.10
CA ALA A 353 -7.43 13.93 23.24
C ALA A 353 -5.92 14.25 23.36
N GLU A 354 -5.38 14.23 24.58
CA GLU A 354 -3.96 14.46 24.87
C GLU A 354 -3.01 13.48 24.15
N ASN A 355 -3.48 12.26 23.87
CA ASN A 355 -2.71 11.19 23.24
C ASN A 355 -3.23 10.85 21.83
N ILE A 356 -4.07 11.70 21.24
CA ILE A 356 -4.74 11.39 19.97
C ILE A 356 -3.72 11.21 18.84
N THR A 357 -2.68 12.03 18.81
CA THR A 357 -1.58 11.97 17.84
C THR A 357 -0.61 10.82 18.09
N ALA A 358 -0.75 10.06 19.17
CA ALA A 358 -0.02 8.81 19.38
C ALA A 358 -0.83 7.57 18.92
N GLN A 359 -2.14 7.72 18.66
CA GLN A 359 -2.97 6.61 18.19
C GLN A 359 -2.72 6.30 16.71
N PRO A 360 -2.85 5.03 16.29
CA PRO A 360 -2.78 4.70 14.87
C PRO A 360 -4.05 5.17 14.14
N PHE A 361 -3.84 5.88 13.03
CA PHE A 361 -4.87 6.30 12.07
C PHE A 361 -4.20 6.62 10.73
N ASP A 362 -4.97 6.50 9.64
CA ASP A 362 -4.47 6.58 8.25
C ASP A 362 -4.98 7.80 7.49
N ALA A 363 -6.00 8.48 8.03
CA ALA A 363 -6.60 9.68 7.48
C ALA A 363 -7.21 10.53 8.62
N VAL A 364 -7.41 11.81 8.34
CA VAL A 364 -8.08 12.75 9.25
C VAL A 364 -9.20 13.48 8.52
N ILE A 365 -10.35 13.61 9.16
CA ILE A 365 -11.43 14.52 8.77
C ILE A 365 -11.66 15.50 9.91
N PHE A 366 -11.65 16.79 9.59
CA PHE A 366 -11.81 17.89 10.53
C PHE A 366 -12.94 18.80 10.06
N HIS A 367 -13.90 19.10 10.95
CA HIS A 367 -14.83 20.22 10.83
C HIS A 367 -14.50 21.25 11.91
N GLY A 368 -14.40 22.52 11.53
CA GLY A 368 -14.11 23.60 12.49
C GLY A 368 -13.57 24.85 11.81
N ASP A 369 -12.77 25.62 12.53
CA ASP A 369 -12.13 26.83 11.98
C ASP A 369 -10.72 26.59 11.40
N SER A 370 -10.23 27.56 10.64
CA SER A 370 -8.95 27.48 9.94
C SER A 370 -7.73 27.47 10.87
N ASP A 371 -7.81 28.11 12.04
CA ASP A 371 -6.68 28.17 12.98
C ASP A 371 -6.50 26.81 13.68
N GLN A 372 -7.61 26.20 14.09
CA GLN A 372 -7.66 24.83 14.61
C GLN A 372 -7.18 23.82 13.57
N LEU A 373 -7.64 23.94 12.31
CA LEU A 373 -7.20 23.08 11.22
C LEU A 373 -5.68 23.18 10.99
N ARG A 374 -5.11 24.39 11.01
CA ARG A 374 -3.65 24.59 10.88
C ARG A 374 -2.91 23.88 12.01
N ALA A 375 -3.31 24.10 13.26
CA ALA A 375 -2.68 23.46 14.42
C ALA A 375 -2.76 21.93 14.34
N LEU A 376 -3.90 21.39 13.89
CA LEU A 376 -4.07 19.96 13.66
C LEU A 376 -3.13 19.45 12.56
N CYS A 377 -3.02 20.15 11.44
CA CYS A 377 -2.10 19.78 10.35
C CYS A 377 -0.64 19.75 10.83
N GLU A 378 -0.21 20.73 11.63
CA GLU A 378 1.14 20.74 12.23
C GLU A 378 1.35 19.54 13.16
N ALA A 379 0.39 19.25 14.02
CA ALA A 379 0.45 18.11 14.95
C ALA A 379 0.45 16.75 14.24
N VAL A 380 -0.33 16.61 13.16
CA VAL A 380 -0.37 15.39 12.34
C VAL A 380 0.92 15.23 11.53
N ALA A 381 1.47 16.31 10.98
CA ALA A 381 2.72 16.28 10.21
C ALA A 381 3.96 15.99 11.09
N ALA A 382 3.90 16.31 12.39
CA ALA A 382 4.97 16.04 13.34
C ALA A 382 4.99 14.56 13.84
N ARG A 383 4.00 13.75 13.46
CA ARG A 383 3.96 12.32 13.83
C ARG A 383 5.07 11.53 13.14
N ASP A 384 5.60 10.55 13.85
CA ASP A 384 6.42 9.51 13.26
C ASP A 384 5.57 8.56 12.41
N GLY A 385 6.20 7.92 11.42
CA GLY A 385 5.59 6.88 10.60
C GLY A 385 5.04 7.40 9.26
N ALA A 386 3.93 6.80 8.82
CA ALA A 386 3.33 7.11 7.53
C ALA A 386 2.75 8.53 7.48
N ILE A 387 2.91 9.21 6.34
CA ILE A 387 2.30 10.52 6.13
C ILE A 387 0.78 10.34 6.05
N VAL A 388 0.04 11.08 6.89
CA VAL A 388 -1.41 11.05 6.94
C VAL A 388 -2.01 12.29 6.27
N SER A 389 -3.00 12.10 5.40
CA SER A 389 -3.70 13.22 4.78
C SER A 389 -4.82 13.75 5.66
N VAL A 390 -4.90 15.08 5.80
CA VAL A 390 -5.99 15.78 6.49
C VAL A 390 -6.97 16.34 5.47
N GLN A 391 -8.27 16.16 5.73
CA GLN A 391 -9.36 16.84 5.04
C GLN A 391 -9.99 17.82 6.03
N GLY A 392 -9.95 19.11 5.72
CA GLY A 392 -10.52 20.17 6.54
C GLY A 392 -11.75 20.76 5.88
N PHE A 393 -12.80 20.94 6.67
CA PHE A 393 -14.11 21.42 6.25
C PHE A 393 -14.60 22.49 7.23
N ALA A 394 -15.38 23.44 6.73
CA ALA A 394 -16.11 24.37 7.59
C ALA A 394 -17.32 23.68 8.22
N ARG A 395 -17.84 24.22 9.33
CA ARG A 395 -18.99 23.62 10.02
C ARG A 395 -20.20 23.49 9.10
N GLY A 396 -20.87 22.33 9.13
CA GLY A 396 -22.04 22.01 8.31
C GLY A 396 -21.74 21.61 6.87
N GLU A 397 -20.47 21.58 6.43
CA GLU A 397 -20.12 21.04 5.13
C GLU A 397 -20.25 19.51 5.10
N SER A 398 -20.72 18.96 3.97
CA SER A 398 -20.98 17.53 3.81
C SER A 398 -20.34 16.92 2.56
N ASN A 399 -19.55 17.69 1.82
CA ASN A 399 -18.85 17.26 0.61
C ASN A 399 -17.53 16.51 0.91
N ILE A 400 -17.58 15.55 1.85
CA ILE A 400 -16.44 14.72 2.23
C ILE A 400 -15.96 13.88 1.04
N LEU A 401 -14.66 13.95 0.73
CA LEU A 401 -14.07 13.25 -0.41
C LEU A 401 -13.76 11.80 -0.01
N LEU A 402 -14.71 10.90 -0.25
CA LEU A 402 -14.61 9.48 0.10
C LEU A 402 -13.40 8.79 -0.53
N GLU A 403 -12.96 9.22 -1.72
CA GLU A 403 -11.80 8.67 -2.41
C GLU A 403 -10.47 8.90 -1.69
N ARG A 404 -10.42 9.85 -0.77
CA ARG A 404 -9.25 10.06 0.09
C ARG A 404 -9.20 9.08 1.27
N LEU A 405 -10.29 8.33 1.49
CA LEU A 405 -10.40 7.30 2.53
C LEU A 405 -10.14 5.89 1.98
N TYR A 406 -9.81 5.75 0.69
CA TYR A 406 -9.47 4.46 0.08
C TYR A 406 -7.97 4.16 0.14
N ILE A 407 -7.69 2.88 0.20
CA ILE A 407 -6.43 2.24 -0.19
C ILE A 407 -6.68 1.57 -1.55
N GLU A 408 -5.78 1.78 -2.49
CA GLU A 408 -5.83 1.10 -3.78
C GLU A 408 -4.86 -0.09 -3.78
N ARG A 409 -5.30 -1.26 -4.23
CA ARG A 409 -4.42 -2.43 -4.44
C ARG A 409 -4.51 -2.93 -5.87
N SER A 410 -3.37 -3.08 -6.52
CA SER A 410 -3.23 -3.67 -7.85
C SER A 410 -2.67 -5.08 -7.71
N LEU A 411 -3.30 -6.05 -8.37
CA LEU A 411 -2.85 -7.43 -8.43
C LEU A 411 -2.66 -7.84 -9.88
N SER A 412 -1.45 -8.26 -10.23
CA SER A 412 -1.07 -8.71 -11.56
C SER A 412 -0.64 -10.18 -11.53
N VAL A 413 -1.40 -11.03 -12.21
CA VAL A 413 -1.19 -12.48 -12.24
C VAL A 413 -0.72 -12.90 -13.63
N ASN A 414 0.44 -13.55 -13.72
CA ASN A 414 0.88 -14.21 -14.94
C ASN A 414 0.11 -15.53 -15.10
N THR A 415 -0.90 -15.53 -15.97
CA THR A 415 -1.73 -16.70 -16.26
C THR A 415 -1.08 -17.66 -17.26
N ALA A 416 0.05 -17.28 -17.87
CA ALA A 416 0.84 -18.12 -18.75
C ALA A 416 2.00 -18.84 -18.03
N ALA A 417 2.12 -18.71 -16.71
CA ALA A 417 3.22 -19.26 -15.91
C ALA A 417 3.36 -20.80 -15.99
N ALA A 418 2.31 -21.51 -16.39
CA ALA A 418 2.31 -22.95 -16.62
C ALA A 418 2.99 -23.37 -17.96
N GLY A 419 3.39 -22.40 -18.80
CA GLY A 419 4.05 -22.66 -20.10
C GLY A 419 3.14 -22.53 -21.32
N GLY A 420 1.93 -21.99 -21.17
CA GLY A 420 0.99 -21.75 -22.27
C GLY A 420 -0.17 -20.87 -21.82
N ASN A 421 -0.91 -20.28 -22.77
CA ASN A 421 -2.06 -19.43 -22.48
C ASN A 421 -3.37 -20.13 -22.89
N ALA A 422 -4.12 -20.61 -21.90
CA ALA A 422 -5.38 -21.31 -22.10
C ALA A 422 -6.41 -20.47 -22.87
N SER A 423 -6.45 -19.14 -22.69
CA SER A 423 -7.41 -18.28 -23.38
C SER A 423 -7.16 -18.16 -24.88
N LEU A 424 -5.91 -18.38 -25.32
CA LEU A 424 -5.55 -18.36 -26.74
C LEU A 424 -5.80 -19.70 -27.41
N MET A 425 -5.96 -20.79 -26.65
CA MET A 425 -6.26 -22.11 -27.22
C MET A 425 -7.68 -22.20 -27.79
N THR A 426 -8.57 -21.28 -27.40
CA THR A 426 -9.97 -21.24 -27.85
C THR A 426 -10.23 -20.19 -28.93
N ILE A 427 -9.21 -19.45 -29.37
CA ILE A 427 -9.31 -18.44 -30.43
C ILE A 427 -8.72 -19.04 -31.70
N GLY A 428 -9.55 -19.30 -32.71
CA GLY A 428 -9.17 -19.91 -33.98
C GLY A 428 -9.88 -19.27 -35.16
#